data_AF-Q1GH47-F1
#
_entry.id   AF-Q1GH47-F1
#
_cell.length_a   1.000
_cell.length_b   1.000
_cell.length_c   1.000
_cell.angle_alpha   90.00
_cell.angle_beta   90.00
_cell.angle_gamma   90.00
#
_symmetry.space_group_name_H-M   'P 1'
#
loop_
_entity.id
_entity.type
_entity.pdbx_description
1 polymer ?
#
loop_
_entity_poly.entity_id
_entity_poly.type
_entity_poly.pdbx_seq_one_letter_code
_entity_poly.pdbx_strand_id
1 'polypeptide(L)'
;MKARIQNDVAVDVHPAPETAFHPSIAAQFEAVPDEVGLGWRRDAQGTWVAPPEPGPSNEPNSGQMRTSVTRTEYYGLFTPDEEAMIRIAASEQVTSDKLNAADAPEKARLMGVAKLAVMLQRIDALAPTDNVDLGNPQIQAGLDLLVAAGLLTPERKAEISSGVEA
;
A
#
# COMPACT_ATOMS: atom_id res chain seq x y z
N MET A 1 38.27 15.83 3.56
CA MET A 1 36.99 15.69 2.86
C MET A 1 36.79 16.88 1.93
N LYS A 2 35.96 16.78 0.88
CA LYS A 2 35.56 17.96 0.09
C LYS A 2 34.05 18.05 -0.01
N ALA A 3 33.52 19.28 -0.03
CA ALA A 3 32.09 19.52 -0.18
C ALA A 3 31.81 20.59 -1.22
N ARG A 4 30.73 20.40 -1.98
CA ARG A 4 30.15 21.45 -2.80
C ARG A 4 29.21 22.27 -1.95
N ILE A 5 29.40 23.58 -1.95
CA ILE A 5 28.69 24.50 -1.07
C ILE A 5 27.72 25.35 -1.91
N GLN A 6 26.45 25.40 -1.49
CA GLN A 6 25.44 26.26 -2.07
C GLN A 6 24.68 26.96 -0.94
N ASN A 7 24.61 28.30 -0.97
CA ASN A 7 23.97 29.11 0.07
C ASN A 7 24.45 28.74 1.49
N ASP A 8 25.77 28.62 1.66
CA ASP A 8 26.43 28.21 2.91
C ASP A 8 26.03 26.81 3.42
N VAL A 9 25.46 25.95 2.56
CA VAL A 9 25.10 24.56 2.88
C VAL A 9 25.95 23.59 2.07
N ALA A 10 26.47 22.56 2.73
CA ALA A 10 27.13 21.44 2.06
C ALA A 10 26.08 20.57 1.36
N VAL A 11 25.95 20.71 0.04
CA VAL A 11 24.95 19.98 -0.76
C VAL A 11 25.45 18.64 -1.27
N ASP A 12 26.77 18.51 -1.48
CA ASP A 12 27.43 17.27 -1.86
C ASP A 12 28.72 17.13 -1.04
N VAL A 13 29.02 15.94 -0.53
CA VAL A 13 30.25 15.66 0.23
C VAL A 13 30.92 14.41 -0.32
N HIS A 14 32.20 14.51 -0.69
CA HIS A 14 32.94 13.41 -1.28
C HIS A 14 34.45 13.48 -0.97
N PRO A 15 35.15 12.35 -0.71
CA PRO A 15 36.57 12.35 -0.40
C PRO A 15 37.48 12.64 -1.61
N ALA A 16 37.04 12.27 -2.82
CA ALA A 16 37.79 12.46 -4.07
C ALA A 16 36.84 12.86 -5.23
N PRO A 17 36.31 14.09 -5.26
CA PRO A 17 35.34 14.48 -6.27
C PRO A 17 35.93 14.51 -7.69
N GLU A 18 37.25 14.63 -7.85
CA GLU A 18 37.88 14.64 -9.17
C GLU A 18 37.78 13.29 -9.90
N THR A 19 37.58 12.19 -9.17
CA THR A 19 37.44 10.84 -9.75
C THR A 19 35.99 10.43 -9.94
N ALA A 20 35.06 11.04 -9.20
CA ALA A 20 33.64 10.67 -9.19
C ALA A 20 32.75 11.62 -10.02
N PHE A 21 33.19 12.86 -10.25
CA PHE A 21 32.39 13.87 -10.95
C PHE A 21 33.13 14.44 -12.16
N HIS A 22 32.36 14.99 -13.11
CA HIS A 22 32.93 15.73 -14.23
C HIS A 22 33.81 16.91 -13.73
N PRO A 23 34.92 17.26 -14.40
CA PRO A 23 35.85 18.30 -13.91
C PRO A 23 35.18 19.64 -13.58
N SER A 24 34.14 20.04 -14.31
CA SER A 24 33.36 21.26 -14.04
C SER A 24 32.56 21.22 -12.74
N ILE A 25 32.19 20.03 -12.27
CA ILE A 25 31.52 19.80 -10.99
C ILE A 25 32.55 19.62 -9.89
N ALA A 26 33.60 18.83 -10.13
CA ALA A 26 34.68 18.62 -9.17
C ALA A 26 35.38 19.94 -8.77
N ALA A 27 35.50 20.89 -9.69
CA ALA A 27 36.04 22.23 -9.42
C ALA A 27 35.16 23.07 -8.47
N GLN A 28 33.89 22.71 -8.26
CA GLN A 28 32.99 23.39 -7.31
C GLN A 28 33.12 22.85 -5.87
N PHE A 29 33.92 21.80 -5.66
CA PHE A 29 34.14 21.24 -4.34
C PHE A 29 35.27 21.97 -3.61
N GLU A 30 34.99 22.38 -2.38
CA GLU A 30 35.93 23.03 -1.47
C GLU A 30 36.39 22.06 -0.38
N ALA A 31 37.60 22.26 0.14
CA ALA A 31 38.10 21.46 1.26
C ALA A 31 37.32 21.80 2.53
N VAL A 32 36.79 20.76 3.19
CA VAL A 32 36.04 20.88 4.44
C VAL A 32 36.57 19.88 5.48
N PRO A 33 36.34 20.13 6.79
CA PRO A 33 36.63 19.15 7.83
C PRO A 33 35.98 17.80 7.54
N ASP A 34 36.60 16.71 7.97
CA ASP A 34 36.13 15.35 7.69
C ASP A 34 34.77 15.02 8.33
N GLU A 35 34.39 15.76 9.37
CA GLU A 35 33.13 15.63 10.08
C GLU A 35 31.93 16.25 9.35
N VAL A 36 32.19 17.11 8.34
CA VAL A 36 31.12 17.78 7.59
C VAL A 36 30.36 16.78 6.76
N GLY A 37 29.08 16.62 7.08
CA GLY A 37 28.13 15.80 6.33
C GLY A 37 27.27 16.60 5.37
N LEU A 38 26.45 15.88 4.61
CA LEU A 38 25.40 16.47 3.77
C LEU A 38 24.42 17.27 4.62
N GLY A 39 24.02 18.45 4.13
CA GLY A 39 23.06 19.33 4.79
C GLY A 39 23.62 20.17 5.95
N TRP A 40 24.92 20.06 6.26
CA TRP A 40 25.58 20.92 7.24
C TRP A 40 25.64 22.37 6.72
N ARG A 41 25.46 23.34 7.62
CA ARG A 41 25.47 24.76 7.30
C ARG A 41 26.68 25.44 7.91
N ARG A 42 27.31 26.34 7.17
CA ARG A 42 28.38 27.19 7.65
C ARG A 42 27.80 28.44 8.32
N ASP A 43 28.21 28.72 9.56
CA ASP A 43 27.78 29.90 10.30
C ASP A 43 28.62 31.16 9.95
N ALA A 44 28.24 32.30 10.53
CA ALA A 44 28.92 33.58 10.31
C ALA A 44 30.37 33.61 10.84
N GLN A 45 30.74 32.65 11.69
CA GLN A 45 32.07 32.46 12.26
C GLN A 45 32.91 31.47 11.42
N GLY A 46 32.32 30.91 10.36
CA GLY A 46 32.94 29.94 9.48
C GLY A 46 32.92 28.50 10.00
N THR A 47 32.20 28.23 11.09
CA THR A 47 32.04 26.92 11.71
C THR A 47 30.92 26.13 11.03
N TRP A 48 31.12 24.83 10.88
CA TRP A 48 30.10 23.94 10.32
C TRP A 48 29.16 23.45 11.43
N VAL A 49 27.88 23.67 11.23
CA VAL A 49 26.80 23.26 12.13
C VAL A 49 26.02 22.13 11.46
N ALA A 50 25.93 20.99 12.14
CA ALA A 50 25.13 19.87 11.69
C ALA A 50 23.65 20.29 11.53
N PRO A 51 22.94 19.79 10.51
CA PRO A 51 21.50 19.97 10.47
C PRO A 51 20.90 19.37 11.75
N PRO A 52 19.81 19.95 12.28
CA PRO A 52 19.10 19.31 13.37
C PRO A 52 18.75 17.89 12.93
N GLU A 53 19.04 16.90 13.78
CA GLU A 53 18.57 15.54 13.51
C GLU A 53 17.07 15.60 13.26
N PRO A 54 16.55 14.92 12.21
CA PRO A 54 15.12 14.78 12.09
C PRO A 54 14.63 14.16 13.39
N GLY A 55 13.79 14.90 14.12
CA GLY A 55 13.12 14.34 15.28
C GLY A 55 12.34 13.08 14.86
N PRO A 56 11.95 12.21 15.81
CA PRO A 56 10.98 11.18 15.48
C PRO A 56 9.80 11.85 14.78
N SER A 57 9.45 11.36 13.57
CA SER A 57 8.33 11.90 12.82
C SER A 57 7.07 11.69 13.67
N ASN A 58 6.63 12.78 14.31
CA ASN A 58 5.33 12.88 14.97
C ASN A 58 4.31 13.43 13.96
N GLU A 59 4.45 13.13 12.67
CA GLU A 59 3.34 13.34 11.75
C GLU A 59 2.20 12.44 12.22
N PRO A 60 1.06 13.00 12.69
CA PRO A 60 -0.12 12.18 12.87
C PRO A 60 -0.42 11.58 11.50
N ASN A 61 -0.60 10.26 11.43
CA ASN A 61 -0.98 9.59 10.20
C ASN A 61 -2.28 10.23 9.69
N SER A 62 -2.16 11.16 8.75
CA SER A 62 -3.24 12.06 8.38
C SER A 62 -4.22 11.32 7.47
N GLY A 63 -5.09 10.49 8.06
CA GLY A 63 -6.26 9.89 7.42
C GLY A 63 -6.01 9.27 6.03
N GLN A 64 -4.77 8.85 5.74
CA GLN A 64 -4.46 8.24 4.46
C GLN A 64 -5.04 6.83 4.50
N MET A 65 -6.13 6.64 3.78
CA MET A 65 -6.69 5.31 3.59
C MET A 65 -5.70 4.47 2.76
N ARG A 66 -5.30 3.31 3.28
CA ARG A 66 -4.54 2.31 2.54
C ARG A 66 -5.47 1.25 1.97
N THR A 67 -5.28 0.93 0.69
CA THR A 67 -6.02 -0.13 0.00
C THR A 67 -5.28 -1.47 0.06
N SER A 68 -4.00 -1.47 0.40
CA SER A 68 -3.24 -2.71 0.66
C SER A 68 -3.42 -3.11 2.13
N VAL A 69 -4.19 -4.16 2.34
CA VAL A 69 -4.52 -4.69 3.67
C VAL A 69 -3.97 -6.11 3.82
N THR A 70 -3.56 -6.50 5.02
CA THR A 70 -3.22 -7.89 5.28
C THR A 70 -4.45 -8.79 5.12
N ARG A 71 -4.26 -10.10 4.95
CA ARG A 71 -5.36 -11.07 4.95
C ARG A 71 -6.28 -10.92 6.18
N THR A 72 -5.70 -10.74 7.37
CA THR A 72 -6.49 -10.59 8.61
C THR A 72 -7.34 -9.33 8.58
N GLU A 73 -6.76 -8.21 8.13
CA GLU A 73 -7.48 -6.94 8.00
C GLU A 73 -8.57 -7.01 6.94
N TYR A 74 -8.31 -7.70 5.83
CA TYR A 74 -9.33 -7.93 4.80
C TYR A 74 -10.59 -8.59 5.37
N TYR A 75 -10.46 -9.66 6.16
CA TYR A 75 -11.63 -10.26 6.81
C TYR A 75 -12.25 -9.35 7.87
N GLY A 76 -11.43 -8.55 8.56
CA GLY A 76 -11.92 -7.54 9.52
C GLY A 76 -12.74 -6.40 8.92
N LEU A 77 -12.76 -6.23 7.59
CA LEU A 77 -13.60 -5.24 6.90
C LEU A 77 -15.08 -5.64 6.85
N PHE A 78 -15.38 -6.92 7.03
CA PHE A 78 -16.73 -7.47 7.05
C PHE A 78 -17.24 -7.53 8.49
N THR A 79 -18.53 -7.27 8.68
CA THR A 79 -19.19 -7.63 9.94
C THR A 79 -19.25 -9.14 10.08
N PRO A 80 -19.34 -9.68 11.32
CA PRO A 80 -19.46 -11.12 11.52
C PRO A 80 -20.63 -11.77 10.76
N ASP A 81 -21.75 -11.06 10.64
CA ASP A 81 -22.94 -11.52 9.92
C ASP A 81 -22.69 -11.54 8.40
N GLU A 82 -22.05 -10.49 7.85
CA GLU A 82 -21.64 -10.45 6.44
C GLU A 82 -20.68 -11.61 6.14
N GLU A 83 -19.64 -11.81 6.96
CA GLU A 83 -18.69 -12.91 6.77
C GLU A 83 -19.39 -14.27 6.83
N ALA A 84 -20.27 -14.49 7.81
CA ALA A 84 -21.00 -15.75 7.94
C ALA A 84 -21.88 -16.03 6.72
N MET A 85 -22.66 -15.05 6.24
CA MET A 85 -23.49 -15.20 5.04
C MET A 85 -22.65 -15.47 3.79
N ILE A 86 -21.53 -14.76 3.64
CA ILE A 86 -20.57 -14.95 2.53
C ILE A 86 -20.02 -16.37 2.54
N ARG A 87 -19.61 -16.89 3.71
CA ARG A 87 -19.08 -18.25 3.85
C ARG A 87 -20.16 -19.30 3.58
N ILE A 88 -21.38 -19.11 4.06
CA ILE A 88 -22.51 -20.01 3.80
C ILE A 88 -22.80 -20.05 2.30
N ALA A 89 -22.90 -18.88 1.66
CA ALA A 89 -23.12 -18.79 0.22
C ALA A 89 -21.99 -19.48 -0.55
N ALA A 90 -20.73 -19.18 -0.25
CA ALA A 90 -19.56 -19.79 -0.88
C ALA A 90 -19.45 -21.32 -0.66
N SER A 91 -20.07 -21.85 0.40
CA SER A 91 -20.13 -23.30 0.66
C SER A 91 -21.22 -24.00 -0.13
N GLU A 92 -22.10 -23.26 -0.83
CA GLU A 92 -23.14 -23.85 -1.65
C GLU A 92 -22.52 -24.65 -2.81
N GLN A 93 -22.81 -25.95 -2.84
CA GLN A 93 -22.40 -26.79 -3.95
C GLN A 93 -23.23 -26.44 -5.19
N VAL A 94 -22.55 -25.84 -6.16
CA VAL A 94 -23.07 -25.54 -7.50
C VAL A 94 -22.78 -26.74 -8.41
N THR A 95 -23.80 -27.56 -8.65
CA THR A 95 -23.71 -28.73 -9.55
C THR A 95 -24.18 -28.37 -10.96
N SER A 96 -23.73 -29.13 -11.95
CA SER A 96 -24.18 -29.00 -13.34
C SER A 96 -25.70 -29.13 -13.45
N ASP A 97 -26.32 -30.02 -12.66
CA ASP A 97 -27.77 -30.23 -12.66
C ASP A 97 -28.53 -28.99 -12.16
N LYS A 98 -28.05 -28.36 -11.07
CA LYS A 98 -28.63 -27.10 -10.57
C LYS A 98 -28.48 -25.97 -11.59
N LEU A 99 -27.32 -25.85 -12.23
CA LEU A 99 -27.07 -24.83 -13.26
C LEU A 99 -27.91 -25.03 -14.54
N ASN A 100 -28.28 -26.26 -14.85
CA ASN A 100 -29.11 -26.59 -16.02
C ASN A 100 -30.61 -26.46 -15.73
N ALA A 101 -31.03 -26.65 -14.48
CA ALA A 101 -32.41 -26.47 -14.05
C ALA A 101 -32.78 -25.02 -13.71
N ALA A 102 -31.78 -24.18 -13.42
CA ALA A 102 -31.97 -22.77 -13.09
C ALA A 102 -32.39 -21.94 -14.31
N ASP A 103 -33.26 -20.95 -14.08
CA ASP A 103 -33.53 -19.90 -15.05
C ASP A 103 -32.32 -18.95 -15.18
N ALA A 104 -32.36 -18.04 -16.14
CA ALA A 104 -31.25 -17.11 -16.40
C ALA A 104 -30.79 -16.33 -15.14
N PRO A 105 -31.67 -15.73 -14.31
CA PRO A 105 -31.25 -15.02 -13.12
C PRO A 105 -30.65 -15.95 -12.05
N GLU A 106 -31.27 -17.10 -11.76
CA GLU A 106 -30.73 -18.02 -10.75
C GLU A 106 -29.40 -18.65 -11.22
N LYS A 107 -29.25 -18.91 -12.51
CA LYS A 107 -27.99 -19.40 -13.09
C LYS A 107 -26.87 -18.37 -12.92
N ALA A 108 -27.16 -17.08 -13.11
CA ALA A 108 -26.19 -16.01 -12.87
C ALA A 108 -25.81 -15.93 -11.37
N ARG A 109 -26.78 -16.07 -10.47
CA ARG A 109 -26.54 -16.14 -9.01
C ARG A 109 -25.60 -17.29 -8.65
N LEU A 110 -25.92 -18.50 -9.10
CA LEU A 110 -25.12 -19.71 -8.86
C LEU A 110 -23.70 -19.60 -9.41
N MET A 111 -23.52 -19.06 -10.61
CA MET A 111 -22.19 -18.78 -11.16
C MET A 111 -21.42 -17.75 -10.34
N GLY A 112 -22.10 -16.73 -9.81
CA GLY A 112 -21.51 -15.74 -8.90
C GLY A 112 -21.03 -16.37 -7.60
N VAL A 113 -21.86 -17.23 -6.99
CA VAL A 113 -21.50 -17.99 -5.79
C VAL A 113 -20.30 -18.91 -6.02
N ALA A 114 -20.25 -19.62 -7.14
CA ALA A 114 -19.09 -20.46 -7.48
C ALA A 114 -17.80 -19.63 -7.65
N LYS A 115 -17.88 -18.46 -8.27
CA LYS A 115 -16.74 -17.54 -8.41
C LYS A 115 -16.28 -16.97 -7.08
N LEU A 116 -17.23 -16.61 -6.20
CA LEU A 116 -16.96 -16.16 -4.84
C LEU A 116 -16.19 -17.24 -4.05
N ALA A 117 -16.61 -18.50 -4.13
CA ALA A 117 -15.94 -19.61 -3.46
C ALA A 117 -14.47 -19.75 -3.89
N VAL A 118 -14.20 -19.67 -5.21
CA VAL A 118 -12.83 -19.69 -5.74
C VAL A 118 -12.02 -18.49 -5.25
N MET A 119 -12.61 -17.30 -5.19
CA MET A 119 -11.92 -16.11 -4.68
C MET A 119 -11.55 -16.26 -3.20
N LEU A 120 -12.50 -16.66 -2.36
CA LEU A 120 -12.25 -16.86 -0.93
C LEU A 120 -11.17 -17.93 -0.71
N GLN A 121 -11.19 -19.01 -1.47
CA GLN A 121 -10.14 -20.03 -1.40
C GLN A 121 -8.74 -19.47 -1.71
N ARG A 122 -8.63 -18.53 -2.66
CA ARG A 122 -7.36 -17.86 -2.97
C ARG A 122 -6.90 -16.97 -1.84
N ILE A 123 -7.81 -16.19 -1.23
CA ILE A 123 -7.51 -15.34 -0.08
C ILE A 123 -7.17 -16.19 1.15
N ASP A 124 -7.83 -17.32 1.33
CA ASP A 124 -7.55 -18.29 2.40
C ASP A 124 -6.18 -18.98 2.23
N ALA A 125 -5.69 -19.11 0.99
CA ALA A 125 -4.36 -19.67 0.71
C ALA A 125 -3.20 -18.69 0.96
N LEU A 126 -3.49 -17.40 1.18
CA LEU A 126 -2.49 -16.39 1.53
C LEU A 126 -2.01 -16.57 2.97
N ALA A 127 -0.73 -16.28 3.22
CA ALA A 127 -0.25 -16.18 4.59
C ALA A 127 -0.91 -15.00 5.32
N PRO A 128 -1.04 -15.02 6.65
CA PRO A 128 -1.64 -13.91 7.40
C PRO A 128 -0.97 -12.54 7.16
N THR A 129 0.31 -12.55 6.81
CA THR A 129 1.13 -11.36 6.51
C THR A 129 1.09 -10.95 5.04
N ASP A 130 0.49 -11.77 4.17
CA ASP A 130 0.36 -11.44 2.76
C ASP A 130 -0.73 -10.37 2.58
N ASN A 131 -0.50 -9.50 1.61
CA ASN A 131 -1.37 -8.37 1.34
C ASN A 131 -2.42 -8.69 0.27
N VAL A 132 -3.63 -8.21 0.52
CA VAL A 132 -4.75 -8.11 -0.39
C VAL A 132 -4.87 -6.65 -0.80
N ASP A 133 -4.73 -6.37 -2.09
CA ASP A 133 -4.97 -5.03 -2.63
C ASP A 133 -6.45 -4.86 -2.99
N LEU A 134 -7.14 -4.00 -2.25
CA LEU A 134 -8.55 -3.67 -2.46
C LEU A 134 -8.79 -2.93 -3.78
N GLY A 135 -7.75 -2.28 -4.34
CA GLY A 135 -7.80 -1.68 -5.68
C GLY A 135 -7.68 -2.70 -6.82
N ASN A 136 -7.34 -3.95 -6.50
CA ASN A 136 -7.17 -4.99 -7.51
C ASN A 136 -8.49 -5.31 -8.23
N PRO A 137 -8.52 -5.34 -9.58
CA PRO A 137 -9.73 -5.63 -10.34
C PRO A 137 -10.41 -6.97 -9.99
N GLN A 138 -9.64 -7.99 -9.58
CA GLN A 138 -10.20 -9.28 -9.16
C GLN A 138 -10.91 -9.19 -7.81
N ILE A 139 -10.36 -8.42 -6.87
CA ILE A 139 -10.99 -8.18 -5.56
C ILE A 139 -12.25 -7.33 -5.76
N GLN A 140 -12.18 -6.28 -6.58
CA GLN A 140 -13.34 -5.46 -6.95
C GLN A 140 -14.45 -6.27 -7.61
N ALA A 141 -14.11 -7.16 -8.56
CA ALA A 141 -15.07 -8.07 -9.17
C ALA A 141 -15.70 -9.03 -8.14
N GLY A 142 -14.93 -9.46 -7.14
CA GLY A 142 -15.44 -10.24 -6.01
C GLY A 142 -16.48 -9.49 -5.19
N LEU A 143 -16.18 -8.24 -4.80
CA LEU A 143 -17.12 -7.39 -4.08
C LEU A 143 -18.38 -7.09 -4.91
N ASP A 144 -18.24 -6.92 -6.23
CA ASP A 144 -19.39 -6.77 -7.14
C ASP A 144 -20.27 -8.03 -7.17
N LEU A 145 -19.68 -9.22 -7.11
CA LEU A 145 -20.44 -10.47 -7.01
C LEU A 145 -21.19 -10.57 -5.68
N LEU A 146 -20.61 -10.09 -4.59
CA LEU A 146 -21.29 -10.03 -3.29
C LEU A 146 -22.49 -9.08 -3.32
N VAL A 147 -22.36 -7.92 -3.98
CA VAL A 147 -23.47 -6.99 -4.18
C VAL A 147 -24.55 -7.61 -5.06
N ALA A 148 -24.17 -8.23 -6.19
CA ALA A 148 -25.12 -8.89 -7.09
C ALA A 148 -25.85 -10.07 -6.44
N ALA A 149 -25.21 -10.77 -5.51
CA ALA A 149 -25.81 -11.84 -4.73
C ALA A 149 -26.66 -11.34 -3.54
N GLY A 150 -26.70 -10.04 -3.27
CA GLY A 150 -27.40 -9.44 -2.13
C GLY A 150 -26.72 -9.72 -0.78
N LEU A 151 -25.45 -10.12 -0.79
CA LEU A 151 -24.65 -10.40 0.40
C LEU A 151 -23.96 -9.14 0.95
N LEU A 152 -23.82 -8.11 0.12
CA LEU A 152 -23.38 -6.77 0.48
C LEU A 152 -24.30 -5.74 -0.17
N THR A 153 -24.38 -4.55 0.44
CA THR A 153 -24.96 -3.39 -0.23
C THR A 153 -23.91 -2.65 -1.07
N PRO A 154 -24.31 -1.86 -2.09
CA PRO A 154 -23.37 -1.03 -2.84
C PRO A 154 -22.58 -0.04 -1.95
N GLU A 155 -23.21 0.47 -0.90
CA GLU A 155 -22.59 1.38 0.08
C GLU A 155 -21.51 0.64 0.88
N ARG A 156 -21.79 -0.58 1.35
CA ARG A 156 -20.81 -1.41 2.04
C ARG A 156 -19.64 -1.78 1.15
N LYS A 157 -19.88 -2.08 -0.13
CA LYS A 157 -18.79 -2.25 -1.12
C LYS A 157 -17.92 -0.99 -1.18
N ALA A 158 -18.52 0.19 -1.29
CA ALA A 158 -17.78 1.45 -1.43
C ALA A 158 -16.93 1.74 -0.18
N GLU A 159 -17.46 1.46 1.00
CA GLU A 159 -16.74 1.58 2.27
C GLU A 159 -15.53 0.62 2.33
N ILE A 160 -15.74 -0.67 2.06
CA ILE A 160 -14.66 -1.68 2.02
C ILE A 160 -13.60 -1.30 0.98
N SER A 161 -14.03 -0.79 -0.18
CA SER A 161 -13.12 -0.38 -1.26
C SER A 161 -12.33 0.89 -0.95
N SER A 162 -12.79 1.70 0.00
CA SER A 162 -12.09 2.91 0.42
C SER A 162 -10.78 2.61 1.16
N GLY A 163 -10.65 1.41 1.74
CA GLY A 163 -9.47 0.97 2.47
C GLY A 163 -9.64 1.10 3.98
N VAL A 164 -8.52 1.00 4.69
CA VAL A 164 -8.44 1.20 6.14
C VAL A 164 -7.52 2.38 6.43
N GLU A 165 -7.69 3.03 7.58
CA GLU A 165 -6.74 4.05 8.02
C GLU A 165 -5.33 3.44 8.15
N ALA A 166 -4.33 4.14 7.61
CA ALA A 166 -2.94 3.71 7.64
C ALA A 166 -2.34 3.72 9.05
#